data_AF-A0A1F5BK71-F1
#
_entry.id   AF-A0A1F5BK71-F1
#
_cell.length_a   1.000
_cell.length_b   1.000
_cell.length_c   1.000
_cell.angle_alpha   90.00
_cell.angle_beta   90.00
_cell.angle_gamma   90.00
#
_symmetry.space_group_name_H-M   'P 1'
#
loop_
_entity.id
_entity.type
_entity.pdbx_description
1 polymer ?
#
loop_
_entity_poly.entity_id
_entity_poly.type
_entity_poly.pdbx_seq_one_letter_code
_entity_poly.pdbx_strand_id
1 'polypeptide(L)'
;MTEGRIREVLNIYRTYFEANGIPKTEVPHGSFPTFNDDCFAHLHAMLHQTECFLREGRLDKVFRWLGFIQGVLWIMGVYTVEELNDHNTDINANITNSWPFG
;
A
#
# COMPACT_ATOMS: atom_id res chain seq x y z
N MET A 1 5.64 -10.47 4.50
CA MET A 1 4.60 -10.27 3.48
C MET A 1 4.77 -11.26 2.34
N THR A 2 3.80 -12.15 2.22
CA THR A 2 3.62 -13.00 1.04
C THR A 2 3.04 -12.21 -0.14
N GLU A 3 3.15 -12.73 -1.37
CA GLU A 3 2.50 -12.13 -2.54
C GLU A 3 0.98 -11.97 -2.33
N GLY A 4 0.33 -12.98 -1.75
CA GLY A 4 -1.10 -12.92 -1.42
C GLY A 4 -1.43 -11.74 -0.50
N ARG A 5 -0.63 -11.54 0.55
CA ARG A 5 -0.81 -10.42 1.46
C ARG A 5 -0.56 -9.07 0.80
N ILE A 6 0.43 -8.97 -0.09
CA ILE A 6 0.65 -7.73 -0.85
C ILE A 6 -0.60 -7.39 -1.67
N ARG A 7 -1.20 -8.36 -2.36
CA ARG A 7 -2.45 -8.16 -3.13
C ARG A 7 -3.60 -7.71 -2.24
N GLU A 8 -3.76 -8.32 -1.07
CA GLU A 8 -4.77 -7.90 -0.08
C GLU A 8 -4.58 -6.45 0.34
N VAL A 9 -3.36 -6.05 0.68
CA VAL A 9 -3.04 -4.67 1.08
C VAL A 9 -3.30 -3.68 -0.05
N LEU A 10 -2.89 -4.01 -1.28
CA LEU A 10 -3.21 -3.19 -2.45
C LEU A 10 -4.73 -3.04 -2.65
N ASN A 11 -5.51 -4.09 -2.36
CA ASN A 11 -6.96 -4.06 -2.44
C ASN A 11 -7.61 -3.21 -1.33
N ILE A 12 -7.09 -3.24 -0.11
CA ILE A 12 -7.54 -2.37 1.00
C ILE A 12 -7.41 -0.91 0.58
N TYR A 13 -6.24 -0.51 0.09
CA TYR A 13 -6.00 0.88 -0.32
C TYR A 13 -6.81 1.27 -1.56
N ARG A 14 -6.96 0.37 -2.53
CA ARG A 14 -7.81 0.60 -3.72
C ARG A 14 -9.25 0.84 -3.31
N THR A 15 -9.79 -0.01 -2.43
CA THR A 15 -11.17 0.11 -1.94
C THR A 15 -11.38 1.44 -1.22
N TYR A 16 -10.41 1.87 -0.40
CA TYR A 16 -10.46 3.18 0.24
C TYR A 16 -10.54 4.32 -0.79
N PHE A 17 -9.67 4.33 -1.80
CA PHE A 17 -9.69 5.38 -2.82
C PHE A 17 -10.97 5.39 -3.65
N GLU A 18 -11.45 4.21 -4.07
CA GLU A 18 -12.67 4.08 -4.86
C GLU A 18 -13.91 4.49 -4.06
N ALA A 19 -14.00 4.12 -2.77
CA ALA A 19 -15.11 4.53 -1.89
C ALA A 19 -15.16 6.04 -1.65
N ASN A 20 -14.02 6.73 -1.71
CA ASN A 20 -13.92 8.18 -1.55
C ASN A 20 -13.95 8.95 -2.88
N GLY A 21 -14.19 8.27 -4.01
CA GLY A 21 -14.25 8.91 -5.33
C GLY A 21 -12.92 9.50 -5.81
N ILE A 22 -11.80 9.02 -5.27
CA ILE A 22 -10.46 9.52 -5.59
C ILE A 22 -10.05 9.01 -6.98
N PRO A 23 -9.68 9.88 -7.93
CA PRO A 23 -9.33 9.47 -9.29
C PRO A 23 -7.97 8.74 -9.34
N LYS A 24 -7.70 8.04 -10.43
CA LYS A 24 -6.41 7.37 -10.71
C LYS A 24 -5.58 8.28 -11.63
N THR A 25 -4.92 9.29 -11.09
CA THR A 25 -4.22 10.31 -11.90
C THR A 25 -2.76 10.45 -11.48
N GLU A 26 -1.85 10.31 -12.43
CA GLU A 26 -0.43 10.51 -12.17
C GLU A 26 -0.08 11.99 -12.12
N VAL A 27 0.60 12.41 -11.04
CA VAL A 27 1.25 13.71 -10.97
C VAL A 27 2.59 13.62 -11.72
N PRO A 28 2.92 14.57 -12.62
CA PRO A 28 4.17 14.54 -13.36
C PRO A 28 5.40 14.50 -12.44
N HIS A 29 6.41 13.69 -12.78
CA HIS A 29 7.59 13.46 -11.95
C HIS A 29 8.46 14.72 -11.68
N GLY A 30 8.31 15.76 -12.50
CA GLY A 30 9.00 17.04 -12.33
C GLY A 30 8.22 18.08 -11.53
N SER A 31 7.07 17.71 -10.98
CA SER A 31 6.16 18.62 -10.27
C SER A 31 5.80 18.08 -8.90
N PHE A 32 5.51 19.00 -7.97
CA PHE A 32 4.92 18.64 -6.69
C PHE A 32 3.40 18.58 -6.82
N PRO A 33 2.73 17.70 -6.05
CA PRO A 33 1.29 17.79 -5.85
C PRO A 33 0.96 19.18 -5.31
N THR A 34 -0.09 19.82 -5.85
CA THR A 34 -0.50 21.15 -5.41
C THR A 34 -1.45 21.09 -4.20
N PHE A 35 -2.23 20.02 -4.11
CA PHE A 35 -3.17 19.79 -3.03
C PHE A 35 -3.14 18.34 -2.54
N ASN A 36 -3.75 18.11 -1.39
CA ASN A 36 -3.92 16.77 -0.82
C ASN A 36 -4.64 15.79 -1.77
N ASP A 37 -5.60 16.29 -2.54
CA ASP A 37 -6.34 15.45 -3.51
C ASP A 37 -5.44 14.97 -4.65
N ASP A 38 -4.44 15.77 -5.05
CA ASP A 38 -3.45 15.36 -6.05
C ASP A 38 -2.55 14.25 -5.52
N CYS A 39 -2.17 14.32 -4.23
CA CYS A 39 -1.43 13.25 -3.55
C CYS A 39 -2.24 11.95 -3.59
N PHE A 40 -3.51 12.00 -3.19
CA PHE A 40 -4.37 10.81 -3.18
C PHE A 40 -4.58 10.24 -4.58
N ALA A 41 -4.81 11.09 -5.57
CA ALA A 41 -4.96 10.65 -6.95
C ALA A 41 -3.69 9.97 -7.48
N HIS A 42 -2.53 10.51 -7.13
CA HIS A 42 -1.24 9.92 -7.48
C HIS A 42 -1.02 8.58 -6.80
N LEU A 43 -1.28 8.47 -5.49
CA LEU A 43 -1.20 7.19 -4.77
C LEU A 43 -2.12 6.14 -5.40
N HIS A 44 -3.33 6.53 -5.82
CA HIS A 44 -4.26 5.61 -6.46
C HIS A 44 -3.71 5.08 -7.81
N ALA A 45 -3.07 5.93 -8.61
CA ALA A 45 -2.34 5.49 -9.79
C ALA A 45 -1.15 4.58 -9.43
N MET A 46 -0.42 4.90 -8.36
CA MET A 46 0.71 4.09 -7.91
C MET A 46 0.33 2.66 -7.54
N LEU A 47 -0.86 2.43 -6.97
CA LEU A 47 -1.34 1.07 -6.68
C LEU A 47 -1.40 0.19 -7.93
N HIS A 48 -1.78 0.75 -9.08
CA HIS A 48 -1.80 -0.01 -10.33
C HIS A 48 -0.39 -0.43 -10.74
N GLN A 49 0.57 0.48 -10.65
CA GLN A 49 1.95 0.20 -11.02
C GLN A 49 2.64 -0.77 -10.02
N THR A 50 2.31 -0.70 -8.73
CA THR A 50 2.77 -1.68 -7.74
C THR A 50 2.27 -3.09 -8.07
N GLU A 51 1.03 -3.24 -8.53
CA GLU A 51 0.50 -4.54 -9.01
C GLU A 51 1.27 -5.03 -10.25
N CYS A 52 1.65 -4.14 -11.18
CA CYS A 52 2.50 -4.51 -12.32
C CYS A 52 3.85 -5.07 -11.86
N PHE A 53 4.52 -4.40 -10.92
CA PHE A 53 5.79 -4.90 -10.37
C PHE A 53 5.64 -6.23 -9.64
N LEU A 54 4.51 -6.46 -8.97
CA LEU A 54 4.22 -7.72 -8.31
C LEU A 54 4.11 -8.86 -9.32
N ARG A 55 3.36 -8.66 -10.41
CA ARG A 55 3.25 -9.65 -11.50
C ARG A 55 4.59 -9.93 -12.19
N GLU A 56 5.47 -8.93 -12.25
CA GLU A 56 6.82 -9.06 -12.81
C GLU A 56 7.82 -9.72 -11.82
N GLY A 57 7.41 -10.03 -10.59
CA GLY A 57 8.29 -10.59 -9.56
C GLY A 57 9.32 -9.60 -9.01
N ARG A 58 9.13 -8.29 -9.23
CA ARG A 58 10.06 -7.21 -8.84
C ARG A 58 9.80 -6.72 -7.42
N LEU A 59 10.02 -7.61 -6.46
CA LEU A 59 9.66 -7.38 -5.05
C LEU A 59 10.38 -6.17 -4.42
N ASP A 60 11.61 -5.87 -4.85
CA ASP A 60 12.35 -4.68 -4.39
C ASP A 60 11.59 -3.38 -4.70
N LYS A 61 11.01 -3.30 -5.90
CA LYS A 61 10.17 -2.16 -6.31
C LYS A 61 8.84 -2.15 -5.60
N VAL A 62 8.22 -3.32 -5.45
CA VAL A 62 6.96 -3.47 -4.73
C VAL A 62 7.09 -2.91 -3.33
N PHE A 63 8.10 -3.34 -2.56
CA PHE A 63 8.29 -2.87 -1.19
C PHE A 63 8.61 -1.38 -1.11
N ARG A 64 9.42 -0.85 -2.03
CA ARG A 64 9.72 0.59 -2.08
C ARG A 64 8.46 1.42 -2.33
N TRP A 65 7.63 1.02 -3.29
CA TRP A 65 6.42 1.75 -3.63
C TRP A 65 5.36 1.62 -2.54
N LEU A 66 5.18 0.41 -2.00
CA LEU A 66 4.25 0.15 -0.91
C LEU A 66 4.61 0.98 0.33
N GLY A 67 5.89 0.99 0.72
CA GLY A 67 6.36 1.82 1.84
C GLY A 67 6.15 3.32 1.62
N PHE A 68 6.35 3.81 0.40
CA PHE A 68 6.04 5.21 0.06
C PHE A 68 4.54 5.50 0.21
N ILE A 69 3.68 4.66 -0.37
CA ILE A 69 2.22 4.79 -0.26
C ILE A 69 1.79 4.81 1.21
N GLN A 70 2.29 3.88 2.01
CA GLN A 70 1.99 3.78 3.44
C GLN A 70 2.45 5.02 4.21
N GLY A 71 3.66 5.52 3.94
CA GLY A 71 4.17 6.74 4.56
C GLY A 71 3.30 7.96 4.26
N VAL A 72 2.83 8.12 3.02
CA VAL A 72 1.92 9.22 2.66
C VAL A 72 0.55 9.02 3.29
N LEU A 73 -0.02 7.81 3.28
CA LEU A 73 -1.31 7.53 3.93
C LEU A 73 -1.28 7.84 5.44
N TRP A 74 -0.15 7.61 6.11
CA TRP A 74 0.04 7.99 7.51
C TRP A 74 0.06 9.51 7.71
N ILE A 75 0.90 10.23 6.94
CA ILE A 75 0.98 11.70 7.01
C ILE A 75 -0.37 12.36 6.71
N MET A 76 -1.17 11.76 5.83
CA MET A 76 -2.51 12.24 5.46
C MET A 76 -3.60 11.84 6.46
N GLY A 77 -3.25 11.12 7.53
CA GLY A 77 -4.17 10.75 8.61
C GLY A 77 -5.18 9.65 8.24
N VAL A 78 -4.89 8.84 7.21
CA VAL A 78 -5.79 7.76 6.75
C VAL A 78 -5.63 6.51 7.61
N TYR A 79 -4.39 6.15 7.93
CA TYR A 79 -4.06 4.99 8.77
C TYR A 79 -3.02 5.37 9.81
N THR A 80 -3.13 4.77 10.99
CA THR A 80 -2.12 4.79 12.03
C THR A 80 -0.95 3.86 11.70
N VAL A 81 0.19 4.06 12.36
CA VAL A 81 1.35 3.15 12.21
C VAL A 81 1.01 1.71 12.64
N GLU A 82 0.12 1.55 13.62
CA GLU A 82 -0.34 0.24 14.09
C GLU A 82 -1.14 -0.49 13.01
N GLU A 83 -2.13 0.17 12.40
CA GLU A 83 -2.90 -0.40 11.28
C GLU A 83 -2.00 -0.73 10.08
N LEU A 84 -1.02 0.12 9.77
CA LEU A 84 -0.04 -0.14 8.71
C LEU A 84 0.86 -1.35 9.03
N ASN A 85 1.23 -1.53 10.29
CA ASN A 85 1.98 -2.72 10.72
C ASN A 85 1.13 -3.99 10.59
N ASP A 86 -0.15 -3.92 10.91
CA ASP A 86 -1.09 -5.03 10.72
C ASP A 86 -1.28 -5.36 9.25
N HIS A 87 -1.36 -4.36 8.36
CA HIS A 87 -1.36 -4.57 6.92
C HIS A 87 -0.12 -5.36 6.46
N ASN A 88 1.04 -5.09 7.06
CA ASN A 88 2.30 -5.77 6.72
C ASN A 88 2.45 -7.17 7.33
N THR A 89 1.58 -7.54 8.29
CA THR A 89 1.66 -8.82 9.00
C THR A 89 0.85 -9.88 8.28
N ASP A 90 1.49 -11.00 7.92
CA ASP A 90 0.82 -12.18 7.39
C ASP A 90 0.13 -12.92 8.56
N ILE A 91 -1.20 -12.85 8.68
CA ILE A 91 -1.96 -13.52 9.77
C ILE A 91 -1.66 -15.04 9.81
N ASN A 92 -1.43 -15.66 8.65
CA ASN A 92 -1.10 -17.09 8.55
C ASN A 92 0.32 -17.46 8.99
N ALA A 93 1.26 -16.51 9.04
CA ALA A 93 2.62 -16.74 9.54
C ALA A 93 2.68 -16.78 11.08
N ASN A 94 1.72 -16.14 11.75
CA ASN A 94 1.64 -16.12 13.21
C ASN A 94 1.03 -17.41 13.79
N ILE A 95 0.24 -18.16 13.01
CA ILE A 95 -0.28 -19.47 13.43
C ILE A 95 0.82 -20.53 13.42
N THR A 96 1.84 -20.38 12.56
CA THR A 96 2.97 -21.33 12.49
C THR A 96 4.09 -21.05 13.50
N ASN A 97 4.05 -19.91 14.19
CA ASN A 97 5.05 -19.53 15.21
C ASN A 97 4.58 -19.75 16.66
N SER A 98 3.43 -20.39 16.89
CA SER A 98 3.14 -20.99 18.19
C SER A 98 4.01 -22.23 18.39
N TRP A 99 5.27 -22.01 18.78
CA TRP A 99 6.15 -23.06 19.27
C TRP A 99 5.48 -23.78 20.46
N PRO A 100 5.58 -25.12 20.56
CA PRO A 100 4.73 -25.91 21.45
C PRO A 100 5.28 -26.03 22.89
N PHE A 101 6.05 -25.06 23.39
CA PHE A 101 6.64 -25.16 24.73
C PHE A 101 6.52 -23.86 25.51
N GLY A 102 5.78 -23.93 26.63
CA GLY A 102 5.97 -23.09 27.82
C GLY A 102 4.80 -22.20 28.17
#